data_AF-A0A1M2YV50-F1
#
_entry.id   AF-A0A1M2YV50-F1
#
_cell.length_a   1.000
_cell.length_b   1.000
_cell.length_c   1.000
_cell.angle_alpha   90.00
_cell.angle_beta   90.00
_cell.angle_gamma   90.00
#
_symmetry.space_group_name_H-M   'P 1'
#
loop_
_entity.id
_entity.type
_entity.pdbx_description
1 polymer ?
#
loop_
_entity_poly.entity_id
_entity_poly.type
_entity_poly.pdbx_seq_one_letter_code
_entity_poly.pdbx_strand_id
1 'polypeptide(L)'
;MRAAMLVKPGDIVTADVADGEFRIVSPEVALKRVQAFARKWKAEHPGESVVDELIAERREEARRELEEANEWRKAHGLPPLE
;
A
#
# COMPACT_ATOMS: atom_id res chain seq x y z
N MET A 1 -13.26 27.44 -8.16
CA MET A 1 -13.64 26.00 -8.16
C MET A 1 -12.52 25.10 -8.68
N ARG A 2 -12.08 25.18 -9.96
CA ARG A 2 -11.01 24.31 -10.52
C ARG A 2 -9.68 24.31 -9.74
N ALA A 3 -9.21 25.49 -9.31
CA ALA A 3 -7.95 25.60 -8.55
C ALA A 3 -8.00 24.87 -7.20
N ALA A 4 -9.15 24.91 -6.50
CA ALA A 4 -9.33 24.20 -5.24
C ALA A 4 -9.46 22.67 -5.43
N MET A 5 -9.87 22.23 -6.63
CA MET A 5 -9.95 20.82 -6.99
C MET A 5 -8.64 20.27 -7.56
N LEU A 6 -7.67 21.13 -7.88
CA LEU A 6 -6.40 20.76 -8.51
C LEU A 6 -6.62 20.04 -9.85
N VAL A 7 -7.61 20.49 -10.64
CA VAL A 7 -7.99 19.89 -11.93
C VAL A 7 -7.74 20.88 -13.07
N LYS A 8 -7.08 20.43 -14.12
CA LYS A 8 -6.89 21.13 -15.40
C LYS A 8 -7.80 20.54 -16.50
N PRO A 9 -8.07 21.26 -17.59
CA PRO A 9 -8.74 20.67 -18.74
C PRO A 9 -7.98 19.45 -19.27
N GLY A 10 -8.69 18.35 -19.52
CA GLY A 10 -8.10 17.07 -19.96
C GLY A 10 -7.76 16.09 -18.82
N ASP A 11 -7.79 16.54 -17.56
CA ASP A 11 -7.53 15.65 -16.43
C ASP A 11 -8.68 14.67 -16.18
N ILE A 12 -8.29 13.46 -15.77
CA ILE A 12 -9.22 12.42 -15.35
C ILE A 12 -9.61 12.64 -13.89
N VAL A 13 -10.91 12.55 -13.60
CA VAL A 13 -11.47 12.70 -12.26
C VAL A 13 -12.40 11.53 -11.94
N THR A 14 -12.58 11.27 -10.66
CA THR A 14 -13.66 10.39 -10.19
C THR A 14 -14.87 11.25 -9.89
N ALA A 15 -16.04 10.82 -10.38
CA ALA A 15 -17.31 11.47 -10.10
C ALA A 15 -18.31 10.45 -9.56
N ASP A 16 -18.99 10.82 -8.48
CA ASP A 16 -20.00 9.99 -7.82
C ASP A 16 -21.14 10.86 -7.31
N VAL A 17 -22.32 10.26 -7.15
CA VAL A 17 -23.44 10.89 -6.44
C VAL A 17 -23.53 10.22 -5.09
N ALA A 18 -23.40 11.00 -4.03
CA ALA A 18 -23.49 10.52 -2.66
C ALA A 18 -24.35 11.49 -1.85
N ASP A 19 -25.36 10.96 -1.16
CA ASP A 19 -26.31 11.74 -0.34
C ASP A 19 -27.04 12.85 -1.12
N GLY A 20 -27.28 12.62 -2.42
CA GLY A 20 -27.89 13.60 -3.32
C GLY A 20 -26.94 14.68 -3.83
N GLU A 21 -25.66 14.64 -3.45
CA GLU A 21 -24.63 15.56 -3.93
C GLU A 21 -23.81 14.94 -5.06
N PHE A 22 -23.62 15.68 -6.16
CA PHE A 22 -22.65 15.30 -7.19
C PHE A 22 -21.25 15.71 -6.76
N ARG A 23 -20.41 14.73 -6.45
CA ARG A 23 -19.05 14.90 -5.97
C ARG A 23 -18.09 14.61 -7.11
N ILE A 24 -17.11 15.50 -7.29
CA ILE A 24 -16.01 15.32 -8.23
C ILE A 24 -14.72 15.42 -7.43
N VAL A 25 -13.87 14.40 -7.53
CA VAL A 25 -12.62 14.32 -6.79
C VAL A 25 -11.47 14.04 -7.76
N SER A 26 -10.43 14.88 -7.68
CA SER A 26 -9.19 14.62 -8.41
C SER A 26 -8.33 13.60 -7.67
N PRO A 27 -7.49 12.83 -8.38
CA PRO A 27 -6.55 11.91 -7.75
C PRO A 27 -5.64 12.58 -6.71
N GLU A 28 -5.20 13.81 -6.97
CA GLU A 28 -4.34 14.55 -6.03
C GLU A 28 -5.07 14.90 -4.73
N VAL A 29 -6.33 15.33 -4.83
CA VAL A 29 -7.15 15.62 -3.63
C VAL A 29 -7.44 14.34 -2.85
N ALA A 30 -7.75 13.23 -3.53
CA ALA A 30 -7.96 11.94 -2.89
C ALA A 30 -6.71 11.49 -2.11
N LEU A 31 -5.53 11.59 -2.73
CA LEU A 31 -4.27 11.26 -2.08
C LEU A 31 -4.01 12.13 -0.85
N LYS A 32 -4.22 13.46 -0.94
CA LYS A 32 -4.04 14.37 0.20
C LYS A 32 -4.96 14.02 1.37
N ARG A 33 -6.20 13.60 1.10
CA ARG A 33 -7.15 13.14 2.14
C ARG A 33 -6.66 11.88 2.83
N VAL A 34 -6.24 10.87 2.07
CA VAL A 34 -5.70 9.61 2.62
C VAL A 34 -4.44 9.88 3.44
N GLN A 35 -3.52 10.72 2.96
CA GLN A 35 -2.33 11.10 3.71
C GLN A 35 -2.65 11.85 5.01
N ALA A 36 -3.66 12.73 5.00
CA ALA A 36 -4.09 13.43 6.21
C ALA A 36 -4.65 12.46 7.26
N PHE A 37 -5.49 11.51 6.82
CA PHE A 37 -5.98 10.43 7.66
C PHE A 37 -4.83 9.60 8.25
N ALA A 38 -3.89 9.15 7.41
CA ALA A 38 -2.75 8.35 7.84
C ALA A 38 -1.86 9.10 8.86
N ARG A 39 -1.61 10.40 8.65
CA ARG A 39 -0.87 11.24 9.61
C ARG A 39 -1.58 11.33 10.95
N LYS A 40 -2.90 11.54 10.94
CA LYS A 40 -3.70 11.60 12.17
C LYS A 40 -3.64 10.27 12.92
N TRP A 41 -3.88 9.16 12.22
CA TRP A 41 -3.81 7.83 12.81
C TRP A 41 -2.44 7.55 13.44
N LYS A 42 -1.35 7.87 12.72
CA LYS A 42 0.02 7.70 13.23
C LYS A 42 0.30 8.55 14.48
N ALA A 43 -0.26 9.75 14.56
CA ALA A 43 -0.12 10.59 15.74
C ALA A 43 -0.89 10.04 16.95
N GLU A 44 -2.02 9.38 16.72
CA GLU A 44 -2.84 8.73 17.75
C GLU A 44 -2.26 7.38 18.21
N HIS A 45 -1.44 6.72 17.39
CA HIS A 45 -0.84 5.40 17.64
C HIS A 45 0.70 5.46 17.60
N PRO A 46 1.34 6.21 18.52
CA PRO A 46 2.79 6.35 18.51
C PRO A 46 3.48 5.03 18.85
N GLY A 47 4.45 4.64 18.04
CA GLY A 47 5.22 3.40 18.24
C GLY A 47 4.56 2.14 17.69
N GLU A 48 3.31 2.22 17.23
CA GLU A 48 2.67 1.13 16.48
C GLU A 48 3.16 1.16 15.02
N SER A 49 3.69 0.04 14.56
CA SER A 49 4.08 -0.12 13.16
C SER A 49 2.99 -0.82 12.38
N VAL A 50 2.50 -0.18 11.32
CA VAL A 50 1.53 -0.76 10.39
C VAL A 50 2.13 -1.79 9.43
N VAL A 51 3.45 -1.99 9.47
CA VAL A 51 4.18 -2.87 8.54
C VAL A 51 4.99 -3.95 9.23
N ASP A 52 5.17 -3.93 10.55
CA ASP A 52 6.07 -4.88 11.22
C ASP A 52 5.58 -6.32 11.11
N GLU A 53 4.27 -6.54 11.30
CA GLU A 53 3.64 -7.85 11.10
C GLU A 53 3.86 -8.34 9.66
N LEU A 54 3.55 -7.51 8.67
CA LEU A 54 3.76 -7.84 7.25
C LEU A 54 5.24 -8.14 6.95
N ILE A 55 6.18 -7.35 7.48
CA ILE A 55 7.62 -7.58 7.28
C ILE A 55 8.04 -8.91 7.93
N ALA A 56 7.53 -9.22 9.11
CA ALA A 56 7.81 -10.47 9.80
C ALA A 56 7.29 -11.67 8.99
N GLU A 57 6.05 -11.60 8.52
CA GLU A 57 5.43 -12.62 7.66
C GLU A 57 6.23 -12.82 6.37
N ARG A 58 6.61 -11.74 5.68
CA ARG A 58 7.36 -11.83 4.42
C ARG A 58 8.76 -12.39 4.62
N ARG A 59 9.40 -12.13 5.76
CA ARG A 59 10.69 -12.73 6.11
C ARG A 59 10.55 -14.21 6.44
N GLU A 60 9.51 -14.59 7.15
CA GLU A 60 9.18 -15.99 7.44
C GLU A 60 8.92 -16.78 6.16
N GLU A 61 8.11 -16.23 5.26
CA GLU A 61 7.81 -16.80 3.94
C GLU A 61 9.09 -16.98 3.12
N ALA A 62 9.93 -15.95 3.03
CA ALA A 62 11.20 -16.03 2.31
C ALA A 62 12.15 -17.11 2.86
N ARG A 63 12.17 -17.33 4.19
CA ARG A 63 12.94 -18.45 4.76
C ARG A 63 12.37 -19.80 4.36
N ARG A 64 11.05 -19.97 4.40
CA ARG A 64 10.41 -21.23 4.00
C ARG A 64 10.66 -21.55 2.53
N GLU A 65 10.49 -20.57 1.66
CA GLU A 65 10.79 -20.71 0.24
C GLU A 65 12.26 -21.10 0.01
N LEU A 66 13.19 -20.51 0.77
CA LEU A 66 14.60 -20.86 0.71
C LEU A 66 14.88 -22.29 1.20
N GLU A 67 14.28 -22.69 2.31
CA GLU A 67 14.38 -24.05 2.87
C GLU A 67 13.85 -25.09 1.88
N GLU A 68 12.66 -24.86 1.31
CA GLU A 68 12.04 -25.73 0.30
C GLU A 68 12.90 -25.83 -0.96
N ALA A 69 13.41 -24.69 -1.45
CA ALA A 69 14.30 -24.66 -2.60
C ALA A 69 15.60 -25.45 -2.32
N ASN A 70 16.17 -25.31 -1.12
CA ASN A 70 17.41 -25.99 -0.75
C ASN A 70 17.21 -27.50 -0.57
N GLU A 71 16.09 -27.94 -0.01
CA GLU A 71 15.76 -29.37 0.07
C GLU A 71 15.55 -29.98 -1.33
N TRP A 72 14.87 -29.27 -2.24
CA TRP A 72 14.78 -29.69 -3.63
C TRP A 72 16.16 -29.78 -4.28
N ARG A 73 17.01 -28.77 -4.11
CA ARG A 73 18.37 -28.75 -4.69
C ARG A 73 19.22 -29.90 -4.17
N LYS A 74 19.18 -30.18 -2.87
CA LYS A 74 19.87 -31.30 -2.24
C LYS A 74 19.40 -32.64 -2.78
N ALA A 75 18.09 -32.84 -2.93
CA ALA A 75 17.53 -34.06 -3.54
C ALA A 75 17.99 -34.27 -4.99
N HIS A 76 18.41 -33.20 -5.68
CA HIS A 76 18.89 -33.21 -7.06
C HIS A 76 20.41 -33.01 -7.18
N GLY A 77 21.16 -33.10 -6.07
CA GLY A 77 22.63 -33.00 -6.07
C GLY A 77 23.19 -31.60 -6.36
N LEU A 78 22.38 -30.55 -6.21
CA LEU A 78 22.77 -29.15 -6.39
C LEU A 78 23.16 -28.52 -5.04
N PRO A 79 24.12 -27.58 -5.01
CA PRO A 79 24.50 -26.86 -3.78
C PRO A 79 23.38 -25.91 -3.33
N PRO A 80 23.22 -25.62 -2.03
CA PRO A 80 22.17 -24.71 -1.53
C PRO A 80 22.37 -23.26 -2.02
N LEU A 81 21.28 -22.49 -2.02
CA LEU A 81 21.22 -21.04 -2.20
C LEU A 81 21.54 -20.34 -0.87
N GLU A 82 22.22 -19.19 -0.95
CA GLU A 82 22.51 -18.29 0.18
C GLU A 82 21.31 -17.44 0.59
#